data_AF-A0A4V6KV20-F1
#
_entry.id   AF-A0A4V6KV20-F1
#
_cell.length_a   1.000
_cell.length_b   1.000
_cell.length_c   1.000
_cell.angle_alpha   90.00
_cell.angle_beta   90.00
_cell.angle_gamma   90.00
#
_symmetry.space_group_name_H-M   'P 1'
#
loop_
_entity.id
_entity.type
_entity.pdbx_description
1 polymer ?
#
loop_
_entity_poly.entity_id
_entity_poly.type
_entity_poly.pdbx_seq_one_letter_code
_entity_poly.pdbx_strand_id
1 'polypeptide(L)' 'MGKPAESIRIGDVVRALEPLSLVNCSSDFCHITPACRLKQVLQQAVKNFLEELDSHTLADMVEDNSPLYKLLLVE' A
#
# COMPACT_ATOMS: atom_id res chain seq x y z
N MET A 1 -5.42 -5.24 -20.18
CA MET A 1 -5.84 -3.89 -20.62
C MET A 1 -5.34 -2.89 -19.60
N GLY A 2 -4.56 -1.90 -20.03
CA GLY A 2 -4.08 -0.82 -19.17
C GLY A 2 -5.17 0.21 -18.93
N LYS A 3 -5.16 0.83 -17.75
CA LYS A 3 -5.96 2.02 -17.43
C LYS A 3 -5.10 3.27 -17.62
N PRO A 4 -5.68 4.47 -17.83
CA PRO A 4 -4.94 5.73 -17.75
C PRO A 4 -4.22 5.87 -16.40
N ALA A 5 -2.99 6.41 -16.38
CA ALA A 5 -2.14 6.47 -15.18
C ALA A 5 -2.78 7.29 -14.05
N GLU A 6 -3.55 8.31 -14.42
CA GLU A 6 -4.31 9.22 -13.55
C GLU A 6 -5.50 8.51 -12.87
N SER A 7 -5.87 7.32 -13.37
CA SER A 7 -6.95 6.49 -12.80
C SER A 7 -6.43 5.29 -12.01
N ILE A 8 -5.11 5.13 -11.91
CA ILE A 8 -4.47 4.04 -11.17
C ILE A 8 -4.01 4.61 -9.82
N ARG A 9 -4.80 4.40 -8.76
CA ARG A 9 -4.40 4.83 -7.41
C ARG A 9 -3.28 3.92 -6.88
N ILE A 10 -2.30 4.52 -6.21
CA ILE A 10 -1.18 3.76 -5.62
C ILE A 10 -1.67 2.79 -4.56
N GLY A 11 -2.65 3.19 -3.75
CA GLY A 11 -3.27 2.29 -2.78
C GLY A 11 -3.94 1.06 -3.41
N ASP A 12 -4.49 1.15 -4.63
CA ASP A 12 -5.07 0.00 -5.31
C ASP A 12 -3.99 -0.98 -5.79
N VAL A 13 -2.85 -0.46 -6.28
CA VAL A 13 -1.69 -1.27 -6.66
C VAL A 13 -1.13 -2.02 -5.46
N VAL A 14 -0.93 -1.34 -4.34
CA VAL A 14 -0.39 -1.96 -3.12
C VAL A 14 -1.32 -3.04 -2.58
N ARG A 15 -2.64 -2.81 -2.55
CA ARG A 15 -3.63 -3.84 -2.14
C ARG A 15 -3.65 -5.06 -3.06
N ALA A 16 -3.31 -4.91 -4.34
CA ALA A 16 -3.29 -6.01 -5.29
C ALA A 16 -2.03 -6.87 -5.19
N LEU A 17 -0.92 -6.29 -4.71
CA LEU A 17 0.38 -6.95 -4.64
C LEU A 17 0.72 -7.46 -3.24
N GLU A 18 0.29 -6.75 -2.19
CA GLU A 18 0.69 -7.02 -0.82
C GLU A 18 -0.48 -7.53 0.04
N PRO A 19 -0.27 -8.56 0.88
CA PRO A 19 -1.30 -9.08 1.79
C PRO A 19 -1.60 -8.14 2.96
N LEU A 20 -0.78 -7.10 3.17
CA LEU A 20 -0.95 -6.03 4.17
C LEU A 20 -1.21 -6.52 5.61
N SER A 21 -0.74 -7.74 5.90
CA SER A 21 -0.91 -8.41 7.17
C SER A 21 0.36 -8.27 7.99
N LEU A 22 0.45 -7.21 8.80
CA LEU A 22 1.64 -6.92 9.62
C LEU A 22 1.93 -7.99 10.68
N VAL A 23 0.88 -8.66 11.16
CA VAL A 23 0.96 -9.70 12.20
C VAL A 23 0.06 -10.86 11.84
N ASN A 24 0.51 -12.08 12.15
CA ASN A 24 -0.33 -13.28 12.05
C ASN A 24 -1.17 -13.43 13.33
N CYS A 25 -2.44 -13.01 13.27
CA CYS A 25 -3.39 -13.16 14.37
C CYS A 25 -4.26 -14.43 14.27
N SER A 26 -3.82 -15.46 13.53
CA SER A 26 -4.51 -16.75 13.54
C SER A 26 -4.58 -17.32 14.96
N SER A 27 -5.67 -18.03 15.27
CA SER A 27 -5.90 -18.66 16.57
C SER A 27 -4.77 -19.62 16.96
N ASP A 28 -4.12 -20.23 15.97
CA ASP A 28 -3.04 -21.21 16.18
C ASP A 28 -1.74 -20.54 16.67
N PHE A 29 -1.59 -19.23 16.45
CA PHE A 29 -0.37 -18.48 16.78
C PHE A 29 -0.60 -17.34 17.80
N CYS A 30 -1.83 -16.83 17.93
CA CYS A 30 -2.15 -15.68 18.78
C CYS A 30 -3.42 -15.90 19.61
N HIS A 31 -3.26 -16.56 20.76
CA HIS A 31 -4.34 -16.87 21.71
C HIS A 31 -5.01 -15.64 22.33
N ILE A 32 -4.31 -14.50 22.39
CA ILE A 32 -4.85 -13.26 22.97
C ILE A 32 -5.70 -12.45 21.99
N THR A 33 -5.86 -12.92 20.74
CA THR A 33 -6.56 -12.19 19.66
C THR A 33 -7.90 -11.56 20.07
N PRO A 34 -8.79 -12.23 20.82
CA PRO A 34 -10.07 -11.64 21.22
C PRO A 34 -9.97 -10.36 22.08
N ALA A 35 -8.85 -10.16 22.79
CA ALA A 35 -8.63 -9.01 23.68
C ALA A 35 -7.40 -8.17 23.29
N CYS A 36 -6.78 -8.44 22.13
CA CYS A 36 -5.52 -7.84 21.71
C CYS A 36 -5.71 -6.41 21.18
N ARG A 37 -5.43 -5.40 22.03
CA ARG A 37 -5.45 -3.98 21.63
C ARG A 37 -4.41 -3.65 20.56
N LEU A 38 -3.26 -4.35 20.55
CA LEU A 38 -2.21 -4.15 19.56
C LEU A 38 -2.71 -4.43 18.13
N LYS A 39 -3.49 -5.50 17.95
CA LYS A 39 -4.11 -5.83 16.65
C LYS A 39 -4.93 -4.65 16.12
N GLN A 40 -5.72 -4.02 16.97
CA GLN A 40 -6.56 -2.88 16.58
C GLN A 40 -5.71 -1.67 16.16
N VAL A 41 -4.67 -1.35 16.94
CA VAL A 41 -3.74 -0.24 16.62
C VAL A 41 -3.03 -0.50 15.28
N LEU A 42 -2.56 -1.72 15.04
CA LEU A 42 -1.89 -2.09 13.79
C LEU A 42 -2.85 -2.04 12.59
N GLN A 43 -4.08 -2.53 12.74
CA GLN A 43 -5.10 -2.43 11.68
C GLN A 43 -5.40 -0.97 11.33
N GLN A 44 -5.49 -0.10 12.34
CA GLN A 44 -5.70 1.32 12.10
C GLN A 44 -4.48 1.97 11.42
N ALA A 45 -3.26 1.60 11.79
CA ALA A 45 -2.05 2.09 11.15
C ALA A 45 -2.00 1.70 9.66
N VAL A 46 -2.31 0.44 9.32
CA VAL A 46 -2.42 -0.01 7.93
C VAL A 46 -3.48 0.76 7.16
N LYS A 47 -4.64 1.01 7.79
CA LYS A 47 -5.70 1.81 7.17
C LYS A 47 -5.23 3.22 6.83
N ASN A 48 -4.59 3.91 7.78
CA ASN A 48 -4.08 5.27 7.57
C ASN A 48 -2.99 5.31 6.49
N PHE A 49 -2.10 4.31 6.46
CA PHE A 49 -1.09 4.17 5.43
C PHE A 49 -1.73 4.04 4.03
N LEU A 50 -2.75 3.19 3.90
CA LEU A 50 -3.45 3.03 2.63
C LEU A 50 -4.27 4.25 2.22
N GLU A 51 -4.87 4.96 3.19
CA GLU A 51 -5.58 6.22 2.91
C GLU A 51 -4.65 7.29 2.35
N GLU A 52 -3.42 7.38 2.86
CA GLU A 52 -2.39 8.25 2.27
C GLU A 52 -2.10 7.83 0.82
N LEU A 53 -1.89 6.53 0.58
CA LEU A 53 -1.61 6.03 -0.78
C LEU A 53 -2.80 6.14 -1.75
N ASP A 54 -4.04 6.19 -1.24
CA ASP A 54 -5.24 6.39 -2.05
C ASP A 54 -5.36 7.83 -2.57
N SER A 55 -4.62 8.78 -1.98
CA SER A 55 -4.57 10.17 -2.41
C SER A 55 -3.64 10.42 -3.59
N HIS A 56 -2.85 9.41 -4.00
CA HIS A 56 -1.89 9.48 -5.09
C HIS A 56 -2.24 8.50 -6.21
N THR A 57 -1.89 8.87 -7.44
CA THR A 57 -2.05 8.08 -8.66
C THR A 57 -0.70 7.70 -9.24
N LEU A 58 -0.68 6.78 -10.20
CA LEU A 58 0.53 6.42 -10.93
C LEU A 58 1.07 7.62 -11.72
N ALA A 59 0.19 8.49 -12.24
CA ALA A 59 0.58 9.72 -12.91
C ALA A 59 1.41 10.63 -11.99
N ASP A 60 0.95 10.85 -10.75
CA ASP A 60 1.66 11.70 -9.76
C ASP A 60 3.09 11.24 -9.48
N MET A 61 3.39 9.94 -9.66
CA MET A 61 4.72 9.38 -9.43
C MET A 61 5.70 9.63 -10.59
N VAL A 62 5.17 9.82 -11.81
CA VAL A 62 5.97 9.84 -13.05
C VAL A 62 5.91 11.16 -13.80
N GLU A 63 4.84 11.94 -13.65
CA GLU A 63 4.71 13.25 -14.30
C GLU A 63 5.79 14.23 -13.80
N ASP A 64 6.37 14.99 -14.74
CA ASP A 64 7.45 15.95 -14.50
C ASP A 64 8.68 15.43 -13.73
N ASN A 65 8.82 14.10 -13.59
CA ASN A 65 9.89 13.45 -12.85
C ASN A 65 11.12 13.16 -13.74
N SER A 66 11.66 14.21 -14.35
CA SER A 66 12.84 14.13 -15.23
C SER A 66 14.02 13.34 -14.63
N PRO A 67 14.35 13.44 -13.32
CA PRO A 67 15.38 12.60 -12.71
C PRO A 67 15.06 11.10 -12.78
N LEU A 68 13.82 10.69 -12.50
CA LEU A 68 13.40 9.30 -12.60
C LEU A 68 13.53 8.76 -14.02
N TYR A 69 13.07 9.52 -15.02
CA TYR A 69 13.20 9.11 -16.43
C TYR A 69 14.65 8.86 -16.82
N LYS A 70 15.58 9.70 -16.36
CA LYS A 70 17.00 9.49 -16.63
C LYS A 70 17.50 8.17 -16.06
N LEU A 71 17.08 7.78 -14.85
CA LEU A 71 17.48 6.53 -14.22
C LEU A 71 16.91 5.29 -14.93
N LEU A 72 15.67 5.36 -15.40
CA LEU A 72 15.00 4.25 -16.09
C LEU A 72 15.51 4.01 -17.52
N LEU A 73 16.12 5.03 -18.13
CA LEU A 73 16.70 4.97 -19.48
C LEU A 73 18.18 4.59 -19.49
N VAL A 74 18.79 4.33 -18.33
CA VAL A 74 20.15 3.80 -18.26
C VAL A 74 20.09 2.29 -18.52
N GLU A 75 20.57 1.89 -19.70
CA GLU A 75 20.97 0.51 -20.00
C GLU A 75 22.25 0.13 -19.22
#